data_AF-A0A3N1AXU1-F1
#
_entry.id   AF-A0A3N1AXU1-F1
#
_cell.length_a   1.000
_cell.length_b   1.000
_cell.length_c   1.000
_cell.angle_alpha   90.00
_cell.angle_beta   90.00
_cell.angle_gamma   90.00
#
_symmetry.space_group_name_H-M   'P 1'
#
loop_
_entity.id
_entity.type
_entity.pdbx_description
1 polymer ?
#
loop_
_entity_poly.entity_id
_entity_poly.type
_entity_poly.pdbx_seq_one_letter_code
_entity_poly.pdbx_strand_id
1 'polypeptide(L)'
;MRGGASTRSADTSGAVGGTASGSASGHRELRIGVPGHIGLAAGSDRLVRLALRAALREVHRQAGRRPIHGLTCLAEGADQLFAEEIVAVGATFDVVLPAPDYRSRCIRPVRRPAFDDLLSHARSVSYAGTVSGSRTYAEAGRLVLDRCDLLFAVWDGTEGGVGGTAEMVAEANRRGISVRVIWPPGAARGETAASRRSSGRPVGRGSRQRYVEQRTTAGIGPLQIVDAA
;
A
#
# COMPACT_ATOMS: atom_id res chain seq x y z
N MET A 1 -80.64 7.80 34.03
CA MET A 1 -81.45 6.74 33.40
C MET A 1 -80.88 6.48 32.01
N ARG A 2 -80.57 5.20 31.72
CA ARG A 2 -80.48 4.47 30.43
C ARG A 2 -79.77 5.18 29.25
N GLY A 3 -78.77 4.64 28.55
CA GLY A 3 -78.26 3.27 28.43
C GLY A 3 -77.95 2.95 26.95
N GLY A 4 -76.87 2.19 26.70
CA GLY A 4 -76.63 1.38 25.48
C GLY A 4 -76.00 2.12 24.27
N ALA A 5 -74.76 1.80 23.87
CA ALA A 5 -74.37 0.70 22.96
C ALA A 5 -74.44 1.14 21.48
N SER A 6 -73.54 0.83 20.54
CA SER A 6 -72.25 0.12 20.49
C SER A 6 -71.72 0.24 19.03
N THR A 7 -70.41 0.05 18.81
CA THR A 7 -69.71 -0.30 17.54
C THR A 7 -69.53 0.83 16.51
N ARG A 8 -68.42 1.02 15.76
CA ARG A 8 -67.37 0.12 15.22
C ARG A 8 -66.05 0.87 14.96
N SER A 9 -64.96 0.11 14.95
CA SER A 9 -63.64 0.40 14.39
C SER A 9 -63.62 0.81 12.92
N ALA A 10 -62.70 1.70 12.57
CA ALA A 10 -61.84 1.68 11.38
C ALA A 10 -60.74 2.75 11.62
N ASP A 11 -59.55 2.34 12.03
CA ASP A 11 -58.40 2.11 11.14
C ASP A 11 -58.08 3.33 10.26
N THR A 12 -57.17 4.19 10.74
CA THR A 12 -56.57 5.27 9.96
C THR A 12 -55.08 5.02 9.82
N SER A 13 -54.76 4.31 8.75
CA SER A 13 -53.64 4.55 7.82
C SER A 13 -52.73 5.74 8.16
N GLY A 14 -51.53 5.43 8.63
CA GLY A 14 -50.37 6.32 8.59
C GLY A 14 -49.35 5.80 7.58
N ALA A 15 -49.67 5.94 6.29
CA ALA A 15 -48.71 5.69 5.21
C ALA A 15 -47.69 6.83 5.18
N VAL A 16 -46.52 6.62 5.77
CA VAL A 16 -45.38 7.53 5.59
C VAL A 16 -44.68 7.12 4.30
N GLY A 17 -44.95 7.86 3.23
CA GLY A 17 -44.27 7.75 1.96
C GLY A 17 -42.78 8.08 2.12
N GLY A 18 -41.94 7.07 1.99
CA GLY A 18 -40.52 7.23 1.70
C GLY A 18 -40.30 7.04 0.21
N THR A 19 -40.26 8.16 -0.50
CA THR A 19 -40.03 8.24 -1.95
C THR A 19 -38.79 7.45 -2.37
N ALA A 20 -38.98 6.45 -3.22
CA ALA A 20 -37.94 5.96 -4.10
C ALA A 20 -37.49 7.12 -5.01
N SER A 21 -36.27 7.59 -4.82
CA SER A 21 -35.56 8.51 -5.72
C SER A 21 -34.06 8.25 -5.51
N GLY A 22 -33.24 7.90 -6.49
CA GLY A 22 -33.44 7.96 -7.92
C GLY A 22 -32.69 6.86 -8.67
N SER A 23 -33.22 6.57 -9.84
CA SER A 23 -32.47 5.98 -10.95
C SER A 23 -31.31 6.92 -11.29
N ALA A 24 -30.12 6.61 -10.78
CA ALA A 24 -28.87 7.10 -11.32
C ALA A 24 -28.27 5.99 -12.18
N SER A 25 -28.63 5.94 -13.46
CA SER A 25 -27.78 5.29 -14.47
C SER A 25 -26.54 6.16 -14.75
N GLY A 26 -25.89 6.66 -13.69
CA GLY A 26 -24.50 7.08 -13.69
C GLY A 26 -23.72 5.87 -13.20
N HIS A 27 -22.80 5.35 -14.00
CA HIS A 27 -22.08 4.15 -13.57
C HIS A 27 -21.34 4.44 -12.26
N ARG A 28 -21.69 3.72 -11.17
CA ARG A 28 -21.05 3.83 -9.86
C ARG A 28 -19.53 3.79 -10.05
N GLU A 29 -18.86 4.80 -9.54
CA GLU A 29 -17.39 4.93 -9.53
C GLU A 29 -16.75 3.61 -9.10
N LEU A 30 -15.68 3.19 -9.78
CA LEU A 30 -14.89 2.04 -9.36
C LEU A 30 -13.82 2.51 -8.37
N ARG A 31 -13.93 2.05 -7.13
CA ARG A 31 -13.07 2.49 -6.03
C ARG A 31 -11.93 1.52 -5.80
N ILE A 32 -10.70 2.02 -5.88
CA ILE A 32 -9.47 1.22 -5.78
C ILE A 32 -8.73 1.64 -4.51
N GLY A 33 -8.61 0.73 -3.55
CA GLY A 33 -7.76 0.91 -2.37
C GLY A 33 -6.32 0.49 -2.65
N VAL A 34 -5.35 1.13 -2.00
CA VAL A 34 -3.95 0.72 -2.03
C VAL A 34 -3.40 0.56 -0.61
N PRO A 35 -2.91 -0.63 -0.27
CA PRO A 35 -1.89 -0.80 0.75
C PRO A 35 -0.57 -1.20 0.08
N GLY A 36 0.54 -0.97 0.78
CA GLY A 36 1.80 -1.46 0.26
C GLY A 36 2.99 -1.24 1.15
N HIS A 37 4.12 -1.79 0.71
CA HIS A 37 5.39 -1.68 1.43
C HIS A 37 5.84 -0.21 1.55
N ILE A 38 6.24 0.16 2.77
CA ILE A 38 7.00 1.37 3.03
C ILE A 38 8.48 1.13 2.73
N GLY A 39 9.17 2.12 2.17
CA GLY A 39 10.62 2.04 1.95
C GLY A 39 11.05 0.98 0.94
N LEU A 40 10.62 1.13 -0.32
CA LEU A 40 11.12 0.31 -1.44
C LEU A 40 12.63 0.52 -1.66
N ALA A 41 13.33 -0.51 -2.14
CA ALA A 41 14.75 -0.38 -2.50
C ALA A 41 14.94 0.61 -3.66
N ALA A 42 16.16 1.14 -3.81
CA ALA A 42 16.47 2.03 -4.92
C ALA A 42 16.18 1.35 -6.27
N GLY A 43 15.41 2.02 -7.13
CA GLY A 43 14.99 1.51 -8.44
C GLY A 43 13.70 0.67 -8.41
N SER A 44 13.31 0.11 -7.25
CA SER A 44 12.04 -0.61 -7.10
C SER A 44 10.84 0.32 -7.23
N ASP A 45 10.96 1.58 -6.82
CA ASP A 45 9.94 2.62 -6.96
C ASP A 45 9.53 2.79 -8.44
N ARG A 46 10.51 2.83 -9.36
CA ARG A 46 10.25 2.92 -10.80
C ARG A 46 9.51 1.68 -11.31
N LEU A 47 9.93 0.48 -10.91
CA LEU A 47 9.30 -0.76 -11.33
C LEU A 47 7.85 -0.84 -10.84
N VAL A 48 7.63 -0.57 -9.56
CA VAL A 48 6.31 -0.53 -8.94
C VAL A 48 5.42 0.51 -9.61
N ARG A 49 5.93 1.71 -9.89
CA ARG A 49 5.18 2.76 -10.60
C ARG A 49 4.72 2.28 -11.98
N LEU A 50 5.61 1.64 -12.75
CA LEU A 50 5.25 1.10 -14.06
C LEU A 50 4.18 -0.01 -13.96
N ALA A 51 4.27 -0.87 -12.94
CA ALA A 51 3.29 -1.93 -12.71
C ALA A 51 1.93 -1.36 -12.28
N LEU A 52 1.90 -0.38 -11.38
CA LEU A 52 0.69 0.36 -10.99
C LEU A 52 0.04 1.02 -12.19
N ARG A 53 0.81 1.73 -13.01
CA ARG A 53 0.33 2.37 -14.24
C ARG A 53 -0.30 1.37 -15.21
N ALA A 54 0.36 0.23 -15.42
CA ALA A 54 -0.16 -0.82 -16.29
C ALA A 54 -1.49 -1.39 -15.75
N ALA A 55 -1.56 -1.66 -14.44
CA ALA A 55 -2.77 -2.16 -13.78
C ALA A 55 -3.92 -1.14 -13.83
N LEU A 56 -3.65 0.13 -13.56
CA LEU A 56 -4.65 1.21 -13.66
C LEU A 56 -5.19 1.34 -15.08
N ARG A 57 -4.33 1.29 -16.11
CA ARG A 57 -4.76 1.35 -17.51
C ARG A 57 -5.65 0.16 -17.90
N GLU A 58 -5.32 -1.04 -17.41
CA GLU A 58 -6.13 -2.22 -17.66
C GLU A 58 -7.51 -2.11 -17.02
N VAL A 59 -7.54 -1.73 -15.74
CA VAL A 59 -8.80 -1.51 -15.02
C VAL A 59 -9.60 -0.39 -15.67
N HIS A 60 -8.98 0.70 -16.09
CA HIS A 60 -9.66 1.78 -16.81
C HIS A 60 -10.33 1.28 -18.10
N ARG A 61 -9.66 0.43 -18.88
CA ARG A 61 -10.26 -0.18 -20.08
C ARG A 61 -11.45 -1.08 -19.73
N GLN A 62 -11.34 -1.89 -18.68
CA GLN A 62 -12.40 -2.81 -18.24
C GLN A 62 -13.59 -2.08 -17.61
N ALA A 63 -13.33 -0.97 -16.92
CA ALA A 63 -14.33 -0.13 -16.28
C ALA A 63 -15.22 0.61 -17.31
N GLY A 64 -14.77 0.71 -18.57
CA GLY A 64 -15.50 1.38 -19.63
C GLY A 64 -15.73 2.86 -19.31
N ARG A 65 -17.00 3.25 -19.08
CA ARG A 65 -17.37 4.62 -18.73
C ARG A 65 -17.39 4.89 -17.22
N ARG A 66 -17.10 3.90 -16.38
CA ARG A 66 -17.05 4.07 -14.91
C ARG A 66 -15.86 4.94 -14.53
N PRO A 67 -16.06 6.06 -13.81
CA PRO A 67 -14.95 6.83 -13.26
C PRO A 67 -14.13 5.97 -12.30
N ILE A 68 -12.80 6.16 -12.31
CA ILE A 68 -11.89 5.55 -11.33
C ILE A 68 -11.70 6.50 -10.16
N HIS A 69 -11.65 5.94 -8.95
CA HIS A 69 -11.30 6.70 -7.76
C HIS A 69 -10.42 5.91 -6.80
N GLY A 70 -9.35 6.56 -6.34
CA GLY A 70 -8.39 5.97 -5.41
C GLY A 70 -8.75 6.19 -3.94
N LEU A 71 -8.34 5.26 -3.08
CA LEU A 71 -8.40 5.35 -1.63
C LEU A 71 -7.01 5.00 -1.08
N THR A 72 -6.40 5.91 -0.32
CA THR A 72 -5.03 5.72 0.19
C THR A 72 -4.84 6.28 1.59
N CYS A 73 -3.93 5.68 2.36
CA CYS A 73 -3.46 6.21 3.65
C CYS A 73 -2.28 7.19 3.49
N LEU A 74 -1.80 7.39 2.25
CA LEU A 74 -0.72 8.29 1.86
C LEU A 74 0.63 8.03 2.57
N ALA A 75 0.85 6.79 3.01
CA ALA A 75 2.11 6.39 3.61
C ALA A 75 3.29 6.53 2.62
N GLU A 76 4.50 6.69 3.14
CA GLU A 76 5.69 6.78 2.28
C GLU A 76 5.90 5.47 1.50
N GLY A 77 6.02 5.56 0.17
CA GLY A 77 6.24 4.40 -0.70
C GLY A 77 5.04 4.15 -1.62
N ALA A 78 4.49 2.94 -1.56
CA ALA A 78 3.45 2.47 -2.47
C ALA A 78 2.21 3.39 -2.54
N ASP A 79 1.74 3.87 -1.39
CA ASP A 79 0.56 4.74 -1.29
C ASP A 79 0.74 6.05 -2.07
N GLN A 80 1.90 6.70 -1.91
CA GLN A 80 2.22 7.93 -2.63
C GLN A 80 2.43 7.68 -4.12
N LEU A 81 3.11 6.59 -4.51
CA LEU A 81 3.24 6.20 -5.92
C LEU A 81 1.89 5.94 -6.58
N PHE A 82 0.95 5.35 -5.87
CA PHE A 82 -0.42 5.15 -6.36
C PHE A 82 -1.16 6.48 -6.52
N ALA A 83 -1.08 7.39 -5.53
CA ALA A 83 -1.71 8.71 -5.62
C ALA A 83 -1.18 9.51 -6.82
N GLU A 84 0.13 9.51 -7.05
CA GLU A 84 0.76 10.12 -8.23
C GLU A 84 0.18 9.54 -9.54
N GLU A 85 0.05 8.21 -9.63
CA GLU A 85 -0.47 7.56 -10.83
C GLU A 85 -1.98 7.77 -11.03
N ILE A 86 -2.77 7.90 -9.95
CA ILE A 86 -4.18 8.29 -10.02
C ILE A 86 -4.32 9.70 -10.63
N VAL A 87 -3.52 10.66 -10.17
CA VAL A 87 -3.49 12.02 -10.74
C VAL A 87 -3.07 11.98 -12.21
N ALA A 88 -2.03 11.20 -12.55
CA ALA A 88 -1.51 11.10 -13.90
C ALA A 88 -2.52 10.55 -14.92
N VAL A 89 -3.49 9.74 -14.49
CA VAL A 89 -4.59 9.23 -15.35
C VAL A 89 -5.85 10.10 -15.29
N GLY A 90 -5.80 11.26 -14.64
CA GLY A 90 -6.94 12.17 -14.51
C GLY A 90 -8.07 11.64 -13.62
N ALA A 91 -7.78 10.63 -12.78
CA ALA A 91 -8.71 10.13 -11.79
C ALA A 91 -8.60 10.93 -10.50
N THR A 92 -9.52 10.67 -9.57
CA THR A 92 -9.57 11.36 -8.27
C THR A 92 -9.23 10.39 -7.15
N PHE A 93 -8.90 10.87 -5.96
CA PHE A 93 -8.71 10.01 -4.80
C PHE A 93 -9.09 10.71 -3.50
N ASP A 94 -9.45 9.91 -2.51
CA ASP A 94 -9.62 10.33 -1.12
C ASP A 94 -8.45 9.81 -0.28
N VAL A 95 -8.10 10.58 0.75
CA VAL A 95 -7.07 10.21 1.73
C VAL A 95 -7.72 9.85 3.06
N VAL A 96 -7.33 8.71 3.62
CA VAL A 96 -7.74 8.26 4.95
C VAL A 96 -6.51 8.23 5.85
N LEU A 97 -6.24 9.33 6.55
CA LEU A 97 -5.10 9.40 7.45
C LEU A 97 -5.41 8.68 8.78
N PRO A 98 -4.40 8.11 9.45
CA PRO A 98 -4.59 7.55 10.79
C PRO A 98 -5.10 8.58 11.80
N ALA A 99 -4.49 9.77 11.81
CA ALA A 99 -4.83 10.88 12.69
C ALA A 99 -4.22 12.21 12.20
N PRO A 100 -4.66 13.37 12.72
CA PRO A 100 -4.12 14.67 12.33
C PRO A 100 -2.61 14.85 12.55
N ASP A 101 -2.04 14.17 13.54
CA ASP A 101 -0.60 14.24 13.87
C ASP A 101 0.29 13.38 12.95
N TYR A 102 -0.31 12.59 12.03
CA TYR A 102 0.40 11.64 11.17
C TYR A 102 1.53 12.30 10.37
N ARG A 103 1.26 13.44 9.74
CA ARG A 103 2.26 14.18 8.96
C ARG A 103 3.48 14.54 9.81
N SER A 104 3.28 15.06 11.01
CA SER A 104 4.39 15.45 11.89
C SER A 104 5.14 14.25 12.46
N ARG A 105 4.42 13.16 12.77
CA ARG A 105 4.95 12.00 13.50
C ARG A 105 5.62 10.97 12.58
N CYS A 106 5.08 10.76 11.39
CA CYS A 106 5.43 9.64 10.52
C CYS A 106 6.12 10.08 9.24
N ILE A 107 5.86 11.29 8.74
CA ILE A 107 6.47 11.79 7.52
C ILE A 107 7.73 12.59 7.86
N ARG A 108 8.87 12.09 7.37
CA ARG A 108 10.18 12.73 7.52
C ARG A 108 10.14 14.16 6.97
N PRO A 109 10.74 15.16 7.64
CA PRO A 109 10.65 16.57 7.22
C PRO A 109 10.95 16.81 5.74
N VAL A 110 11.99 16.18 5.21
CA VAL A 110 12.39 16.28 3.78
C VAL A 110 11.35 15.75 2.79
N ARG A 111 10.45 14.86 3.23
CA ARG A 111 9.38 14.25 2.42
C ARG A 111 8.04 14.97 2.58
N ARG A 112 7.90 15.87 3.56
CA ARG A 112 6.65 16.58 3.83
C ARG A 112 6.14 17.42 2.65
N PRO A 113 6.99 18.14 1.89
CA PRO A 113 6.51 18.90 0.73
C PRO A 113 5.81 18.03 -0.32
N ALA A 114 6.37 16.86 -0.63
CA ALA A 114 5.74 15.92 -1.57
C ALA A 114 4.44 15.31 -1.02
N PHE A 115 4.41 15.02 0.28
CA PHE A 115 3.18 14.58 0.96
C PHE A 115 2.09 15.66 0.91
N ASP A 116 2.44 16.92 1.18
CA ASP A 116 1.51 18.06 1.19
C ASP A 116 0.98 18.36 -0.21
N ASP A 117 1.83 18.26 -1.23
CA ASP A 117 1.45 18.39 -2.63
C ASP A 117 0.40 17.33 -3.01
N LEU A 118 0.66 16.05 -2.71
CA LEU A 118 -0.33 14.98 -2.94
C LEU A 118 -1.61 15.20 -2.14
N LEU A 119 -1.51 15.60 -0.87
CA LEU A 119 -2.69 15.85 -0.04
C LEU A 119 -3.56 16.98 -0.62
N SER A 120 -2.96 17.98 -1.27
CA SER A 120 -3.69 19.08 -1.93
C SER A 120 -4.51 18.66 -3.16
N HIS A 121 -4.15 17.52 -3.78
CA HIS A 121 -4.89 16.93 -4.90
C HIS A 121 -6.02 15.99 -4.44
N ALA A 122 -6.09 15.67 -3.15
CA ALA A 122 -7.12 14.79 -2.63
C ALA A 122 -8.51 15.46 -2.71
N ARG A 123 -9.50 14.70 -3.17
CA ARG A 123 -10.90 15.13 -3.18
C ARG A 123 -11.42 15.34 -1.75
N SER A 124 -11.02 14.46 -0.83
CA SER A 124 -11.30 14.61 0.59
C SER A 124 -10.20 13.98 1.45
N VAL A 125 -10.11 14.48 2.69
CA VAL A 125 -9.23 13.93 3.73
C VAL A 125 -10.08 13.57 4.94
N SER A 126 -9.96 12.33 5.40
CA SER A 126 -10.64 11.83 6.61
C SER A 126 -9.63 11.22 7.57
N TYR A 127 -10.02 11.10 8.84
CA TYR A 127 -9.15 10.60 9.90
C TYR A 127 -9.78 9.39 10.58
N ALA A 128 -9.00 8.35 10.82
CA ALA A 128 -9.45 7.15 11.54
C ALA A 128 -9.52 7.35 13.07
N GLY A 129 -8.77 8.32 13.59
CA GLY A 129 -8.76 8.68 15.00
C GLY A 129 -8.06 10.02 15.26
N THR A 130 -7.72 10.26 16.52
CA THR A 130 -7.17 11.55 16.98
C THR A 130 -5.64 11.54 17.15
N VAL A 131 -5.02 10.37 17.34
CA VAL A 131 -3.57 10.23 17.56
C VAL A 131 -3.03 9.02 16.80
N SER A 132 -1.91 9.20 16.10
CA SER A 132 -1.29 8.17 15.27
C SER A 132 -0.65 7.07 16.13
N GLY A 133 -1.08 5.83 15.89
CA GLY A 133 -0.50 4.61 16.44
C GLY A 133 -1.07 3.36 15.77
N SER A 134 -0.64 2.18 16.19
CA SER A 134 -1.01 0.91 15.56
C SER A 134 -2.52 0.72 15.39
N ARG A 135 -3.32 1.14 16.39
CA ARG A 135 -4.79 1.08 16.32
C ARG A 135 -5.36 1.96 15.20
N THR A 136 -4.92 3.22 15.08
CA THR A 136 -5.41 4.11 14.02
C THR A 136 -4.86 3.76 12.65
N TYR A 137 -3.69 3.12 12.57
CA TYR A 137 -3.18 2.56 11.31
C TYR A 137 -4.08 1.43 10.82
N ALA A 138 -4.40 0.48 11.70
CA ALA A 138 -5.33 -0.60 11.38
C ALA A 138 -6.72 -0.07 11.02
N GLU A 139 -7.26 0.90 11.77
CA GLU A 139 -8.58 1.47 11.47
C GLU A 139 -8.59 2.27 10.15
N ALA A 140 -7.53 3.02 9.82
CA ALA A 140 -7.42 3.69 8.53
C ALA A 140 -7.47 2.69 7.38
N GLY A 141 -6.73 1.57 7.49
CA GLY A 141 -6.81 0.47 6.53
C GLY A 141 -8.22 -0.14 6.46
N ARG A 142 -8.89 -0.32 7.60
CA ARG A 142 -10.26 -0.83 7.66
C ARG A 142 -11.25 0.09 6.95
N LEU A 143 -11.13 1.40 7.12
CA LEU A 143 -11.94 2.42 6.44
C LEU A 143 -11.70 2.46 4.93
N VAL A 144 -10.49 2.17 4.45
CA VAL A 144 -10.21 1.97 3.02
C VAL A 144 -10.96 0.73 2.51
N LEU A 145 -10.86 -0.40 3.22
CA LEU A 145 -11.56 -1.64 2.85
C LEU A 145 -13.08 -1.52 2.88
N ASP A 146 -13.64 -0.73 3.80
CA ASP A 146 -15.08 -0.46 3.87
C ASP A 146 -15.59 0.31 2.63
N ARG A 147 -14.71 0.96 1.86
CA ARG A 147 -15.07 1.87 0.77
C ARG A 147 -14.61 1.43 -0.62
N CYS A 148 -13.65 0.51 -0.73
CA CYS A 148 -13.11 0.07 -2.02
C CYS A 148 -13.85 -1.14 -2.61
N ASP A 149 -13.91 -1.22 -3.94
CA ASP A 149 -14.40 -2.39 -4.68
C ASP A 149 -13.24 -3.33 -5.08
N LEU A 150 -12.03 -2.78 -5.20
CA LEU A 150 -10.82 -3.46 -5.65
C LEU A 150 -9.63 -3.00 -4.80
N LEU A 151 -8.76 -3.93 -4.39
CA LEU A 151 -7.55 -3.64 -3.65
C LEU A 151 -6.31 -3.89 -4.51
N PHE A 152 -5.50 -2.86 -4.74
CA PHE A 152 -4.17 -2.99 -5.33
C PHE A 152 -3.13 -3.16 -4.23
N ALA A 153 -2.77 -4.40 -3.94
CA ALA A 153 -1.79 -4.71 -2.89
C ALA A 153 -0.37 -4.64 -3.45
N VAL A 154 0.38 -3.57 -3.16
CA VAL A 154 1.79 -3.44 -3.56
C VAL A 154 2.66 -4.20 -2.55
N TRP A 155 2.78 -5.50 -2.78
CA TRP A 155 3.16 -6.46 -1.75
C TRP A 155 3.88 -7.68 -2.31
N ASP A 156 4.98 -8.07 -1.69
CA ASP A 156 5.83 -9.20 -2.07
C ASP A 156 5.32 -10.58 -1.60
N GLY A 157 4.13 -10.65 -1.01
CA GLY A 157 3.56 -11.90 -0.49
C GLY A 157 4.03 -12.27 0.92
N THR A 158 4.90 -11.47 1.56
CA THR A 158 5.44 -11.79 2.89
C THR A 158 4.55 -11.31 4.04
N GLU A 159 4.61 -12.00 5.18
CA GLU A 159 3.90 -11.56 6.38
C GLU A 159 4.31 -10.14 6.83
N GLY A 160 3.46 -9.50 7.62
CA GLY A 160 3.64 -8.12 8.09
C GLY A 160 3.23 -7.93 9.53
N GLY A 161 3.53 -6.74 10.08
CA GLY A 161 3.06 -6.33 11.40
C GLY A 161 1.59 -5.90 11.39
N VAL A 162 1.04 -5.68 12.59
CA VAL A 162 -0.36 -5.26 12.81
C VAL A 162 -0.69 -3.98 12.05
N GLY A 163 -1.81 -4.00 11.33
CA GLY A 163 -2.25 -2.91 10.44
C GLY A 163 -1.42 -2.80 9.15
N GLY A 164 -0.59 -3.80 8.86
CA GLY A 164 0.23 -3.87 7.65
C GLY A 164 -0.50 -4.44 6.44
N THR A 165 0.19 -4.44 5.31
CA THR A 165 -0.35 -4.87 4.02
C THR A 165 -0.87 -6.31 4.02
N ALA A 166 -0.18 -7.24 4.68
CA ALA A 166 -0.59 -8.64 4.75
C ALA A 166 -1.95 -8.81 5.45
N GLU A 167 -2.19 -8.12 6.56
CA GLU A 167 -3.48 -8.14 7.26
C GLU A 167 -4.60 -7.52 6.43
N MET A 168 -4.31 -6.41 5.73
CA MET A 168 -5.29 -5.80 4.83
C MET A 168 -5.66 -6.72 3.67
N VAL A 169 -4.70 -7.44 3.09
CA VAL A 169 -4.96 -8.44 2.04
C VAL A 169 -5.80 -9.59 2.57
N ALA A 170 -5.46 -10.13 3.75
CA ALA A 170 -6.23 -11.19 4.39
C ALA A 170 -7.67 -10.74 4.68
N GLU A 171 -7.85 -9.52 5.20
CA GLU A 171 -9.17 -8.94 5.46
C GLU A 171 -9.98 -8.70 4.19
N ALA A 172 -9.36 -8.19 3.13
CA ALA A 172 -10.00 -8.00 1.84
C ALA A 172 -10.54 -9.33 1.27
N ASN A 173 -9.71 -10.38 1.32
CA ASN A 173 -10.12 -11.72 0.90
C ASN A 173 -11.29 -12.25 1.74
N ARG A 174 -11.25 -12.08 3.07
CA ARG A 174 -12.37 -12.48 3.95
C ARG A 174 -13.68 -11.76 3.64
N ARG A 175 -13.60 -10.51 3.16
CA ARG A 175 -14.76 -9.70 2.76
C ARG A 175 -15.21 -9.93 1.32
N GLY A 176 -14.50 -10.75 0.54
CA GLY A 176 -14.77 -10.95 -0.88
C GLY A 176 -14.39 -9.75 -1.75
N ILE A 177 -13.55 -8.84 -1.26
CA ILE A 177 -13.00 -7.73 -2.05
C ILE A 177 -11.95 -8.33 -3.00
N SER A 178 -12.04 -7.98 -4.29
CA SER A 178 -11.04 -8.42 -5.26
C SER A 178 -9.67 -7.85 -4.92
N VAL A 179 -8.64 -8.69 -4.85
CA VAL A 179 -7.26 -8.28 -4.58
C VAL A 179 -6.41 -8.51 -5.82
N ARG A 180 -5.72 -7.47 -6.28
CA ARG A 180 -4.67 -7.56 -7.30
C ARG A 180 -3.32 -7.26 -6.67
N VAL A 181 -2.43 -8.25 -6.64
CA VAL A 181 -1.06 -8.08 -6.16
C VAL A 181 -0.22 -7.36 -7.22
N ILE A 182 0.51 -6.34 -6.79
CA ILE A 182 1.40 -5.53 -7.62
C ILE A 182 2.83 -5.65 -7.05
N TRP A 183 3.57 -6.64 -7.56
CA TRP A 183 4.97 -6.82 -7.22
C TRP A 183 5.76 -7.29 -8.45
N PRO A 184 6.31 -6.33 -9.22
CA PRO A 184 6.96 -6.68 -10.48
C PRO A 184 8.30 -7.38 -10.25
N PRO A 185 8.75 -8.24 -11.19
CA PRO A 185 10.08 -8.84 -11.14
C PRO A 185 11.18 -7.78 -10.96
N GLY A 186 12.13 -8.06 -10.08
CA GLY A 186 13.20 -7.13 -9.72
C GLY A 186 12.83 -6.10 -8.65
N ALA A 187 11.55 -6.01 -8.24
CA ALA A 187 11.20 -5.21 -7.07
C ALA A 187 11.73 -5.87 -5.79
N ALA A 188 12.30 -5.03 -4.93
CA ALA A 188 12.82 -5.40 -3.64
C ALA A 188 12.45 -4.36 -2.58
N ARG A 189 12.34 -4.82 -1.32
CA ARG A 189 12.20 -3.95 -0.15
C ARG A 189 13.53 -3.29 0.17
N GLY A 190 13.50 -2.05 0.64
CA GLY A 190 14.68 -1.36 1.13
C GLY A 190 15.18 -2.01 2.43
N GLU A 191 16.49 -1.96 2.66
CA GLU A 191 17.06 -2.39 3.93
C GLU A 191 16.50 -1.54 5.08
N THR A 192 15.88 -2.19 6.06
CA THR A 192 15.51 -1.54 7.31
C THR A 192 16.76 -1.28 8.15
N ALA A 193 16.72 -0.27 9.02
CA ALA A 193 17.83 0.00 9.96
C ALA A 193 18.16 -1.21 10.88
N ALA A 194 17.27 -2.21 10.97
CA ALA A 194 17.51 -3.47 11.66
C ALA A 194 18.45 -4.41 10.86
N SER A 195 18.35 -4.48 9.52
CA SER A 195 19.22 -5.36 8.71
C SER A 195 20.65 -4.82 8.55
N ARG A 196 20.84 -3.49 8.69
CA ARG A 196 22.18 -2.87 8.69
C ARG A 196 23.01 -3.22 9.93
N ARG A 197 22.37 -3.62 11.03
CA ARG A 197 23.08 -4.04 12.25
C ARG A 197 23.59 -5.47 12.19
N SER A 198 23.05 -6.32 11.31
CA SER A 198 23.51 -7.70 11.11
C SER A 198 24.61 -7.85 10.05
N SER A 199 24.89 -6.83 9.24
CA SER A 199 25.96 -6.87 8.22
C SER A 199 27.27 -6.17 8.63
N GLY A 200 27.32 -5.58 9.83
CA GLY A 200 28.50 -4.89 10.36
C GLY A 200 29.50 -5.79 11.08
N ARG A 201 30.08 -6.80 10.41
CA ARG A 201 31.34 -7.40 10.88
C ARG A 201 32.49 -6.54 10.34
N PRO A 202 33.33 -5.89 11.17
CA PRO A 202 34.42 -5.08 10.65
C PRO A 202 35.46 -6.00 10.00
N VAL A 203 35.67 -5.83 8.70
CA VAL A 203 36.85 -6.37 8.01
C VAL A 203 38.07 -5.64 8.56
N GLY A 204 38.97 -6.39 9.19
CA GLY A 204 40.15 -5.88 9.86
C GLY A 204 41.02 -5.02 8.94
N ARG A 205 41.55 -3.93 9.51
CA ARG A 205 42.58 -3.07 8.92
C ARG A 205 43.76 -3.92 8.43
N GLY A 206 43.97 -3.95 7.12
CA GLY A 206 45.24 -4.37 6.51
C GLY A 206 46.26 -3.25 6.64
N SER A 207 47.18 -3.38 7.59
CA SER A 207 48.39 -2.56 7.68
C SER A 207 49.57 -3.28 7.02
N ARG A 208 50.01 -2.69 5.89
CA ARG A 208 51.40 -2.56 5.37
C ARG A 208 52.44 -3.64 5.75
N GLN A 209 52.79 -4.43 4.73
CA GLN A 209 54.15 -4.56 4.16
C GLN A 209 55.34 -4.72 5.11
N ARG A 210 55.94 -5.92 5.11
CA ARG A 210 57.40 -6.10 5.08
C ARG A 210 57.79 -7.33 4.25
N TYR A 211 58.69 -7.05 3.30
CA TYR A 211 59.47 -7.96 2.50
C TYR A 211 60.67 -8.43 3.33
N VAL A 212 60.94 -9.74 3.41
CA VAL A 212 62.25 -10.29 3.80
C VAL A 212 62.51 -11.53 2.95
N GLU A 213 63.56 -11.45 2.13
CA GLU A 213 64.16 -12.54 1.38
C GLU A 213 64.72 -13.61 2.32
N GLN A 214 64.52 -14.89 1.97
CA GLN A 214 65.50 -15.92 2.29
C GLN A 214 65.69 -16.84 1.07
N ARG A 215 66.85 -16.66 0.42
CA ARG A 215 67.48 -17.65 -0.44
C ARG A 215 67.99 -18.82 0.41
N THR A 216 67.84 -20.05 -0.08
CA THR A 216 68.79 -21.20 -0.01
C THR A 216 68.13 -22.34 -0.81
N THR A 217 68.50 -22.59 -2.06
CA THR A 217 69.57 -23.47 -2.58
C THR A 217 69.24 -24.98 -2.53
N ALA A 218 69.30 -25.56 -3.74
CA ALA A 218 69.56 -26.95 -4.13
C ALA A 218 68.44 -28.01 -4.09
N GLY A 219 68.23 -28.64 -5.25
CA GLY A 219 67.53 -29.93 -5.37
C GLY A 219 66.92 -30.18 -6.73
N ILE A 220 67.73 -30.53 -7.73
CA ILE A 220 67.34 -30.92 -9.09
C ILE A 220 66.72 -32.33 -9.10
N GLY A 221 65.63 -32.53 -9.87
CA GLY A 221 65.12 -33.84 -10.29
C GLY A 221 63.88 -33.69 -11.21
N PRO A 222 63.73 -34.45 -12.33
CA PRO A 222 63.11 -33.93 -13.55
C PRO A 222 61.64 -34.32 -13.82
N LEU A 223 61.08 -33.54 -14.76
CA LEU A 223 59.92 -33.73 -15.67
C LEU A 223 59.28 -35.12 -15.77
N GLN A 224 57.96 -35.17 -15.58
CA GLN A 224 57.05 -36.04 -16.34
C GLN A 224 55.83 -35.23 -16.79
N ILE A 225 55.70 -35.10 -18.11
CA ILE A 225 54.49 -34.72 -18.85
C ILE A 225 53.65 -35.99 -18.96
N VAL A 226 52.37 -35.92 -18.60
CA VAL A 226 51.33 -36.74 -19.21
C VAL A 226 50.07 -35.89 -19.40
N ASP A 227 49.72 -35.70 -20.66
CA ASP A 227 48.40 -35.27 -21.13
C ASP A 227 47.45 -36.49 -21.19
N ALA A 228 46.16 -36.16 -21.39
CA ALA A 228 45.03 -37.00 -21.84
C ALA A 228 44.10 -37.55 -20.75
N ALA A 229 42.88 -36.99 -20.63
CA ALA A 229 41.73 -37.29 -21.51
C ALA A 229 40.59 -36.29 -21.25
#